data_AF-A0A7T6Z6H8-F1
#
_entry.id   AF-A0A7T6Z6H8-F1
#
_cell.length_a   1.000
_cell.length_b   1.000
_cell.length_c   1.000
_cell.angle_alpha   90.00
_cell.angle_beta   90.00
_cell.angle_gamma   90.00
#
_symmetry.space_group_name_H-M   'P 1'
#
loop_
_entity.id
_entity.type
_entity.pdbx_description
1 polymer ?
#
loop_
_entity_poly.entity_id
_entity_poly.type
_entity_poly.pdbx_seq_one_letter_code
_entity_poly.pdbx_strand_id
1 'polypeptide(L)'
;MNEIKVTYGSVEHGLTTISAGANQLNANYSSSVGQNNVLNMVDELNEMCALANDLTNSYRALLTSNVQTTQSHISTLKQTDTSLASSMN
;
A
#
# COMPACT_ATOMS: atom_id res chain seq x y z
N MET A 1 0.28 14.59 28.70
CA MET A 1 0.66 13.33 28.04
C MET A 1 -0.59 12.75 27.44
N ASN A 2 -0.69 12.67 26.12
CA ASN A 2 -1.81 11.98 25.48
C ASN A 2 -1.46 10.49 25.48
N GLU A 3 -2.18 9.72 26.28
CA GLU A 3 -2.07 8.26 26.28
C GLU A 3 -2.54 7.75 24.91
N ILE A 4 -1.68 7.01 24.20
CA ILE A 4 -2.03 6.42 22.92
C ILE A 4 -2.74 5.11 23.21
N LYS A 5 -4.06 5.10 23.12
CA LYS A 5 -4.87 3.89 23.26
C LYS A 5 -4.99 3.19 21.92
N VAL A 6 -4.35 2.03 21.79
CA VAL A 6 -4.39 1.21 20.57
C VAL A 6 -5.42 0.10 20.72
N THR A 7 -6.38 0.03 19.79
CA THR A 7 -7.25 -1.14 19.64
C THR A 7 -6.68 -2.05 18.56
N TYR A 8 -5.90 -3.05 18.97
CA TYR A 8 -5.15 -3.95 18.07
C TYR A 8 -6.00 -4.50 16.91
N GLY A 9 -7.19 -5.03 17.21
CA GLY A 9 -8.06 -5.62 16.20
C GLY A 9 -8.57 -4.60 15.16
N SER A 10 -8.82 -3.35 15.54
CA SER A 10 -9.23 -2.31 14.60
C SER A 10 -8.10 -1.92 13.64
N VAL A 11 -6.86 -1.90 14.13
CA VAL A 11 -5.69 -1.63 13.30
C VAL A 11 -5.43 -2.80 12.35
N GLU A 12 -5.43 -4.04 12.84
CA GLU A 12 -5.27 -5.24 12.02
C GLU A 12 -6.35 -5.33 10.91
N HIS A 13 -7.60 -5.00 11.24
CA HIS A 13 -8.68 -4.94 10.26
C HIS A 13 -8.45 -3.86 9.21
N GLY A 14 -8.11 -2.63 9.62
CA GLY A 14 -7.78 -1.54 8.70
C GLY A 14 -6.63 -1.89 7.76
N LEU A 15 -5.56 -2.50 8.29
CA LEU A 15 -4.42 -2.97 7.51
C LEU A 15 -4.81 -4.06 6.49
N THR A 16 -5.70 -4.96 6.87
CA THR A 16 -6.23 -5.99 5.96
C THR A 16 -7.00 -5.35 4.80
N THR A 17 -7.85 -4.36 5.08
CA THR A 17 -8.59 -3.62 4.06
C THR A 17 -7.65 -2.87 3.10
N ILE A 18 -6.63 -2.20 3.63
CA ILE A 18 -5.61 -1.50 2.81
C ILE A 18 -4.84 -2.52 1.95
N SER A 19 -4.42 -3.65 2.52
CA SER A 19 -3.72 -4.69 1.77
C SER A 19 -4.57 -5.27 0.66
N ALA A 20 -5.86 -5.51 0.90
CA ALA A 20 -6.79 -5.99 -0.11
C ALA A 20 -6.96 -4.97 -1.24
N GLY A 21 -7.16 -3.69 -0.90
CA GLY A 21 -7.26 -2.62 -1.88
C GLY A 21 -5.98 -2.44 -2.70
N ALA A 22 -4.80 -2.51 -2.06
CA ALA A 22 -3.51 -2.44 -2.75
C ALA A 22 -3.34 -3.59 -3.75
N ASN A 23 -3.75 -4.81 -3.40
CA ASN A 23 -3.70 -5.96 -4.30
C ASN A 23 -4.68 -5.85 -5.49
N GLN A 24 -5.78 -5.11 -5.32
CA GLN A 24 -6.74 -4.83 -6.39
C GLN A 24 -6.26 -3.74 -7.35
N LEU A 25 -5.28 -2.92 -6.96
CA LEU A 25 -4.62 -1.99 -7.88
C LEU A 25 -3.77 -2.79 -8.87
N ASN A 26 -4.35 -3.03 -10.05
CA ASN A 26 -3.68 -3.63 -11.18
C ASN A 26 -3.62 -2.62 -12.32
N ALA A 27 -2.41 -2.21 -12.68
CA ALA A 27 -2.16 -1.34 -13.80
C ALA A 27 -1.92 -2.20 -15.05
N ASN A 28 -2.86 -2.19 -15.97
CA ASN A 28 -2.82 -2.95 -17.21
C ASN A 28 -3.14 -2.08 -18.44
N TYR A 29 -2.83 -0.79 -18.37
CA TYR A 29 -3.02 0.11 -19.50
C TYR A 29 -2.07 -0.31 -20.63
N SER A 30 -2.60 -0.54 -21.83
CA SER A 30 -1.77 -0.80 -23.00
C SER A 30 -1.03 0.46 -23.41
N SER A 31 0.30 0.39 -23.46
CA SER A 31 1.17 1.48 -23.95
C SER A 31 1.65 1.25 -25.38
N SER A 32 0.99 0.37 -26.13
CA SER A 32 1.33 0.05 -27.52
C SER A 32 0.11 0.13 -28.44
N VAL A 33 -0.81 1.07 -28.17
CA VAL A 33 -2.01 1.24 -28.98
C VAL A 33 -1.61 1.87 -30.31
N GLY A 34 -2.19 1.38 -31.41
CA GLY A 34 -1.99 1.97 -32.74
C GLY A 34 -0.60 1.74 -33.31
N GLN A 35 -0.03 0.54 -33.17
CA GLN A 35 1.25 0.19 -33.82
C GLN A 35 1.18 0.55 -35.32
N ASN A 36 2.16 1.34 -35.79
CA ASN A 36 2.26 1.97 -37.12
C ASN A 36 1.47 3.28 -37.33
N ASN A 37 0.87 3.85 -36.29
CA ASN A 37 0.35 5.21 -36.34
C ASN A 37 1.50 6.22 -36.17
N VAL A 38 1.51 7.28 -36.99
CA VAL A 38 2.54 8.33 -36.99
C VAL A 38 2.04 9.65 -36.37
N LEU A 39 0.84 9.64 -35.77
CA LEU A 39 0.28 10.79 -35.08
C LEU A 39 0.92 10.89 -33.68
N ASN A 40 1.53 12.04 -33.39
CA ASN A 40 2.10 12.35 -32.08
C ASN A 40 1.12 12.12 -30.91
N MET A 41 -0.19 12.31 -31.14
CA MET A 41 -1.22 12.06 -30.13
C MET A 41 -1.25 10.59 -29.66
N VAL A 42 -0.93 9.64 -30.54
CA VAL A 42 -0.86 8.21 -30.16
C VAL A 42 0.36 7.95 -29.29
N ASP A 43 1.49 8.60 -29.58
CA ASP A 43 2.69 8.51 -28.75
C ASP A 43 2.46 9.12 -27.37
N GLU A 44 1.86 10.32 -27.30
CA GLU A 44 1.49 10.97 -26.04
C GLU A 44 0.51 10.12 -25.21
N LEU A 45 -0.46 9.45 -25.86
CA LEU A 45 -1.39 8.54 -25.19
C LEU A 45 -0.66 7.32 -24.62
N ASN A 46 0.25 6.73 -25.39
CA ASN A 46 1.04 5.58 -24.96
C ASN A 46 1.97 5.94 -23.79
N GLU A 47 2.59 7.11 -23.81
CA GLU A 47 3.41 7.64 -22.71
C GLU A 47 2.55 7.87 -21.45
N MET A 48 1.37 8.48 -21.59
CA MET A 48 0.44 8.65 -20.48
C MET A 48 0.00 7.31 -19.87
N CYS A 49 -0.26 6.30 -20.70
CA CYS A 49 -0.58 4.95 -20.24
C CYS A 49 0.60 4.31 -19.49
N ALA A 50 1.83 4.50 -19.96
CA ALA A 50 3.04 4.02 -19.28
C ALA A 50 3.21 4.72 -17.91
N LEU A 51 3.08 6.04 -17.85
CA LEU A 51 3.16 6.81 -16.61
C LEU A 51 2.07 6.40 -15.61
N ALA A 52 0.84 6.16 -16.07
CA ALA A 52 -0.25 5.68 -15.23
C ALA A 52 0.04 4.28 -14.66
N ASN A 53 0.64 3.40 -15.46
CA ASN A 53 1.07 2.08 -15.00
C ASN A 53 2.13 2.20 -13.90
N ASP A 54 3.17 3.01 -14.13
CA ASP A 54 4.27 3.20 -13.20
C ASP A 54 3.81 3.84 -11.88
N LEU A 55 2.94 4.86 -11.95
CA LEU A 55 2.36 5.50 -10.79
C LEU A 55 1.54 4.49 -9.96
N THR A 56 0.69 3.70 -10.62
CA THR A 56 -0.17 2.71 -9.94
C THR A 56 0.69 1.63 -9.27
N ASN A 57 1.71 1.13 -9.96
CA ASN A 57 2.62 0.12 -9.40
C ASN A 57 3.43 0.67 -8.21
N SER A 58 3.92 1.91 -8.32
CA SER A 58 4.66 2.59 -7.24
C SER A 58 3.78 2.82 -6.02
N TYR A 59 2.55 3.27 -6.23
CA TYR A 59 1.60 3.50 -5.14
C TYR A 59 1.22 2.19 -4.45
N ARG A 60 1.00 1.11 -5.21
CA ARG A 60 0.79 -0.23 -4.64
C ARG A 60 1.97 -0.66 -3.76
N ALA A 61 3.20 -0.50 -4.25
CA ALA A 61 4.40 -0.86 -3.48
C ALA A 61 4.49 -0.05 -2.16
N LEU A 62 4.19 1.25 -2.21
CA LEU A 62 4.15 2.11 -1.02
C LEU A 62 3.10 1.62 -0.01
N LEU A 63 1.88 1.32 -0.46
CA LEU A 63 0.82 0.80 0.41
C LEU A 63 1.22 -0.52 1.07
N THR A 64 1.81 -1.44 0.31
CA THR A 64 2.31 -2.72 0.84
C THR A 64 3.40 -2.50 1.90
N SER A 65 4.36 -1.62 1.63
CA SER A 65 5.43 -1.28 2.59
C SER A 65 4.87 -0.67 3.88
N ASN A 66 3.90 0.23 3.77
CA ASN A 66 3.25 0.87 4.91
C ASN A 66 2.48 -0.16 5.75
N VAL A 67 1.77 -1.09 5.11
CA VAL A 67 1.06 -2.17 5.80
C VAL A 67 2.05 -3.03 6.59
N GLN A 68 3.13 -3.50 5.96
CA GLN A 68 4.14 -4.34 6.61
C GLN A 68 4.82 -3.63 7.79
N THR A 69 5.19 -2.36 7.60
CA THR A 69 5.81 -1.54 8.64
C THR A 69 4.89 -1.37 9.83
N THR A 70 3.61 -1.05 9.57
CA THR A 70 2.62 -0.86 10.64
C THR A 70 2.33 -2.17 11.37
N GLN A 71 2.25 -3.30 10.67
CA GLN A 71 2.11 -4.63 11.28
C GLN A 71 3.27 -4.93 12.23
N SER A 72 4.50 -4.62 11.82
CA SER A 72 5.70 -4.80 12.66
C SER A 72 5.65 -3.93 13.93
N HIS A 73 5.26 -2.66 13.79
CA HIS A 73 5.12 -1.76 14.95
C HIS A 73 4.03 -2.22 15.91
N ILE A 74 2.89 -2.66 15.40
CA ILE A 74 1.79 -3.20 16.22
C ILE A 74 2.21 -4.47 16.95
N SER A 75 2.95 -5.36 16.29
CA SER A 75 3.50 -6.57 16.92
C SER A 75 4.46 -6.22 18.05
N THR A 76 5.36 -5.25 17.82
CA THR A 76 6.31 -4.75 18.82
C THR A 76 5.59 -4.14 20.03
N LEU A 77 4.55 -3.33 19.79
CA LEU A 77 3.72 -2.75 20.85
C LEU A 77 3.04 -3.84 21.69
N LYS A 78 2.41 -4.81 21.03
CA LYS A 78 1.74 -5.94 21.71
C LYS A 78 2.70 -6.76 22.57
N GLN A 79 3.92 -7.00 22.07
CA GLN A 79 4.97 -7.69 22.83
C GLN A 79 5.43 -6.87 24.03
N THR A 80 5.59 -5.55 23.86
CA THR A 80 5.98 -4.63 24.93
C THR A 80 4.91 -4.59 26.02
N ASP A 81 3.64 -4.44 25.65
CA ASP A 81 2.51 -4.47 26.59
C ASP A 81 2.45 -5.78 27.37
N THR A 82 2.61 -6.91 26.69
CA THR A 82 2.60 -8.24 27.31
C THR A 82 3.77 -8.40 28.29
N SER A 83 4.95 -7.92 27.91
CA SER A 83 6.16 -7.98 28.75
C SER A 83 6.03 -7.10 29.99
N LEU A 84 5.48 -5.88 29.83
CA LEU A 84 5.22 -4.96 30.93
C LEU A 84 4.19 -5.54 31.90
N ALA A 85 3.06 -6.04 31.40
CA ALA A 85 2.04 -6.70 32.21
C ALA A 85 2.59 -7.90 32.99
N SER A 86 3.49 -8.68 32.37
CA SER A 86 4.14 -9.82 33.03
C SER A 86 5.12 -9.39 34.12
N SER A 87 5.76 -8.23 33.98
CA SER A 87 6.69 -7.69 34.98
C SER A 87 6.02 -7.02 36.18
N MET A 88 4.73 -6.70 36.06
CA MET A 88 3.92 -6.09 37.11
C MET A 88 3.16 -7.12 37.96
N ASN A 89 3.11 -8.38 37.52
CA ASN A 89 2.62 -9.53 38.28
C ASN A 89 3.77 -10.19 39.05
#